data_AF-A0A964J543-F1
#
_entry.id   AF-A0A964J543-F1
#
_cell.length_a   1.000
_cell.length_b   1.000
_cell.length_c   1.000
_cell.angle_alpha   90.00
_cell.angle_beta   90.00
_cell.angle_gamma   90.00
#
_symmetry.space_group_name_H-M   'P 1'
#
loop_
_entity.id
_entity.type
_entity.pdbx_description
1 polymer ?
#
loop_
_entity_poly.entity_id
_entity_poly.type
_entity_poly.pdbx_seq_one_letter_code
_entity_poly.pdbx_strand_id
1 'polypeptide(L)'
;MASARSSKAAVAIENTLSPIHISFSRRRRSPKIASMSQSDTSPDPILAAIKFDAAGLVPAIAQQHDTGEVLMMAWMNAEAVAETLASRRVCYFSRSRGKLWRKGEISGQQQILKEFRLDCDGDTILLQVDQTGVACHTGRRSCFYLAAREGGWVEIAAPLVAPEELYGTTRPVARVPITVITGFLGAGKTTLLNHLLKQSALAGTAVLVNEFGEIGLDHLLVEKLDENTVLLNSGCLCCSVRGDLTKALRDLLPRIQAGEIQRVVIETTGLADPAPILATLMSDVTAATKYRLDGVVTVVGAVHGAGQMDAHPEALRQIAVADRIVMSKTDLATPDAIAKLRERIAHINPGARQIIADHGAVDAAIMLNVGLFDAASKNPDVQGWLNAESYADRPMSLDPNRHDDRIEAFCLTFTEPLHWQGIGSWLEMLVATRGDSLLRVKGILNLRGQERPVVIHGVQHLFHPPALLSAWPAGDPRTSRLVFITRDLPRDVIEDGLRAFNTAAAEIP
;
A
#
# COMPACT_ATOMS: atom_id res chain seq x y z
N MET A 1 -39.49 -51.40 -39.03
CA MET A 1 -39.88 -50.71 -40.28
C MET A 1 -41.31 -50.21 -40.13
N ALA A 2 -41.52 -48.88 -40.16
CA ALA A 2 -42.66 -48.20 -40.81
C ALA A 2 -42.64 -46.69 -40.48
N SER A 3 -42.40 -45.88 -41.52
CA SER A 3 -42.55 -44.41 -41.60
C SER A 3 -44.04 -43.99 -41.50
N ALA A 4 -44.46 -42.76 -41.23
CA ALA A 4 -44.03 -41.48 -41.80
C ALA A 4 -44.66 -40.22 -41.11
N ARG A 5 -43.95 -39.09 -41.23
CA ARG A 5 -44.34 -37.65 -41.42
C ARG A 5 -45.17 -36.85 -40.38
N SER A 6 -44.48 -35.81 -39.86
CA SER A 6 -44.79 -34.36 -39.74
C SER A 6 -46.03 -33.84 -38.98
N SER A 7 -45.80 -32.94 -38.01
CA SER A 7 -46.25 -31.52 -38.04
C SER A 7 -45.64 -30.70 -36.88
N LYS A 8 -45.27 -29.45 -37.17
CA LYS A 8 -44.83 -28.40 -36.23
C LYS A 8 -46.00 -27.43 -36.03
N ALA A 9 -46.18 -26.88 -34.83
CA ALA A 9 -47.14 -25.80 -34.55
C ALA A 9 -46.39 -24.53 -34.14
N ALA A 10 -46.69 -23.44 -34.85
CA ALA A 10 -46.41 -22.05 -34.52
C ALA A 10 -47.74 -21.29 -34.70
N VAL A 11 -48.07 -20.37 -33.80
CA VAL A 11 -49.22 -19.48 -33.97
C VAL A 11 -48.82 -18.06 -33.56
N ALA A 12 -48.99 -17.14 -34.51
CA ALA A 12 -49.11 -15.70 -34.38
C ALA A 12 -50.53 -15.29 -34.81
N ILE A 13 -51.00 -14.09 -34.43
CA ILE A 13 -51.98 -13.15 -35.08
C ILE A 13 -52.21 -12.02 -34.04
N GLU A 14 -51.84 -10.74 -34.21
CA GLU A 14 -52.30 -9.62 -35.09
C GLU A 14 -53.61 -8.88 -34.70
N ASN A 15 -53.53 -7.54 -34.81
CA ASN A 15 -54.43 -6.43 -34.40
C ASN A 15 -55.72 -6.27 -35.25
N THR A 16 -56.75 -5.53 -34.74
CA THR A 16 -57.34 -4.28 -35.33
C THR A 16 -58.66 -3.73 -34.68
N LEU A 17 -58.64 -2.42 -34.33
CA LEU A 17 -59.65 -1.29 -34.47
C LEU A 17 -61.09 -1.35 -33.86
N SER A 18 -61.50 -0.55 -32.85
CA SER A 18 -61.99 0.89 -32.77
C SER A 18 -63.55 1.01 -32.64
N PRO A 19 -64.19 2.17 -32.32
CA PRO A 19 -64.12 3.07 -31.15
C PRO A 19 -65.52 3.39 -30.52
N ILE A 20 -65.63 3.85 -29.26
CA ILE A 20 -66.86 4.53 -28.75
C ILE A 20 -66.50 5.72 -27.85
N HIS A 21 -66.89 6.91 -28.28
CA HIS A 21 -67.02 8.14 -27.50
C HIS A 21 -68.43 8.22 -26.90
N ILE A 22 -68.59 8.58 -25.62
CA ILE A 22 -69.67 9.42 -25.08
C ILE A 22 -69.17 10.05 -23.78
N SER A 23 -69.28 11.37 -23.69
CA SER A 23 -69.11 12.19 -22.48
C SER A 23 -70.47 12.37 -21.80
N PHE A 24 -70.57 12.47 -20.47
CA PHE A 24 -71.30 13.53 -19.76
C PHE A 24 -71.10 13.48 -18.22
N SER A 25 -70.35 14.46 -17.71
CA SER A 25 -70.64 15.33 -16.54
C SER A 25 -70.54 14.90 -15.05
N ARG A 26 -69.85 15.80 -14.34
CA ARG A 26 -70.07 16.36 -12.97
C ARG A 26 -69.59 15.60 -11.72
N ARG A 27 -68.39 16.05 -11.30
CA ARG A 27 -67.98 16.51 -9.95
C ARG A 27 -68.25 15.58 -8.75
N ARG A 28 -67.20 14.91 -8.28
CA ARG A 28 -66.77 14.95 -6.86
C ARG A 28 -65.24 15.02 -6.78
N ARG A 29 -64.78 15.87 -5.85
CA ARG A 29 -63.39 16.28 -5.64
C ARG A 29 -62.55 15.12 -5.08
N SER A 30 -61.37 14.91 -5.66
CA SER A 30 -60.23 14.25 -5.03
C SER A 30 -59.19 15.32 -4.67
N PRO A 31 -58.47 15.19 -3.54
CA PRO A 31 -57.67 16.28 -2.99
C PRO A 31 -56.47 16.56 -3.90
N LYS A 32 -56.36 17.81 -4.37
CA LYS A 32 -55.12 18.32 -4.95
C LYS A 32 -54.07 18.30 -3.84
N ILE A 33 -53.03 17.50 -4.05
CA ILE A 33 -51.74 17.62 -3.39
C ILE A 33 -51.33 19.09 -3.55
N ALA A 34 -51.31 19.79 -2.43
CA ALA A 34 -50.87 21.17 -2.38
C ALA A 34 -49.43 21.20 -2.91
N SER A 35 -49.22 22.06 -3.90
CA SER A 35 -47.92 22.54 -4.32
C SER A 35 -47.11 22.88 -3.06
N MET A 36 -46.03 22.14 -2.82
CA MET A 36 -45.02 22.52 -1.85
C MET A 36 -44.54 23.92 -2.25
N SER A 37 -44.89 24.86 -1.39
CA SER A 37 -44.42 26.24 -1.42
C SER A 37 -42.90 26.24 -1.53
N GLN A 38 -42.40 27.17 -2.35
CA GLN A 38 -40.99 27.57 -2.40
C GLN A 38 -40.42 27.57 -0.97
N SER A 39 -39.39 26.76 -0.76
CA SER A 39 -38.63 26.77 0.48
C SER A 39 -38.18 28.20 0.74
N ASP A 40 -38.58 28.72 1.89
CA ASP A 40 -38.15 29.97 2.47
C ASP A 40 -36.61 30.05 2.43
N THR A 41 -36.04 30.73 1.43
CA THR A 41 -34.58 30.92 1.28
C THR A 41 -34.11 32.09 2.13
N SER A 42 -34.58 32.16 3.36
CA SER A 42 -33.95 32.99 4.38
C SER A 42 -32.72 32.22 4.90
N PRO A 43 -31.51 32.82 4.89
CA PRO A 43 -30.33 32.16 5.41
C PRO A 43 -30.57 31.78 6.88
N ASP A 44 -30.23 30.54 7.25
CA ASP A 44 -30.38 30.05 8.63
C ASP A 44 -29.78 31.11 9.58
N PRO A 45 -30.60 31.72 10.47
CA PRO A 45 -30.15 32.83 11.29
C PRO A 45 -29.00 32.45 12.22
N ILE A 46 -28.85 31.16 12.55
CA ILE A 46 -27.72 30.66 13.34
C ILE A 46 -26.45 30.67 12.49
N LEU A 47 -26.51 30.17 11.24
CA LEU A 47 -25.37 30.20 10.32
C LEU A 47 -24.97 31.63 9.95
N ALA A 48 -25.96 32.53 9.81
CA ALA A 48 -25.71 33.94 9.50
C ALA A 48 -24.98 34.70 10.62
N ALA A 49 -25.10 34.26 11.87
CA ALA A 49 -24.41 34.87 13.01
C ALA A 49 -22.93 34.44 13.13
N ILE A 50 -22.54 33.33 12.49
CA ILE A 50 -21.20 32.76 12.58
C ILE A 50 -20.28 33.38 11.52
N LYS A 51 -19.13 33.90 11.97
CA LYS A 51 -18.07 34.40 11.09
C LYS A 51 -17.10 33.29 10.75
N PHE A 52 -17.23 32.75 9.55
CA PHE A 52 -16.26 31.82 8.99
C PHE A 52 -15.04 32.57 8.45
N ASP A 53 -13.87 31.96 8.57
CA ASP A 53 -12.62 32.46 8.01
C ASP A 53 -12.59 32.36 6.47
N ALA A 54 -11.48 32.76 5.85
CA ALA A 54 -11.30 32.72 4.39
C ALA A 54 -11.37 31.30 3.80
N ALA A 55 -11.20 30.25 4.61
CA ALA A 55 -11.35 28.86 4.22
C ALA A 55 -12.78 28.32 4.45
N GLY A 56 -13.70 29.16 4.92
CA GLY A 56 -15.07 28.77 5.27
C GLY A 56 -15.14 27.97 6.57
N LEU A 57 -14.18 28.17 7.48
CA LEU A 57 -14.06 27.44 8.74
C LEU A 57 -14.21 28.35 9.96
N VAL A 58 -14.68 27.77 11.05
CA VAL A 58 -14.78 28.42 12.37
C VAL A 58 -14.20 27.47 13.44
N PRO A 59 -13.38 27.97 14.38
CA PRO A 59 -12.93 27.18 15.52
C PRO A 59 -14.10 26.85 16.47
N ALA A 60 -14.14 25.61 16.93
CA ALA A 60 -15.14 25.10 17.86
C ALA A 60 -14.45 24.41 19.05
N ILE A 61 -14.69 24.93 20.24
CA ILE A 61 -14.19 24.38 21.51
C ILE A 61 -15.26 23.44 22.06
N ALA A 62 -14.91 22.17 22.28
CA ALA A 62 -15.74 21.24 23.01
C ALA A 62 -15.41 21.29 24.50
N GLN A 63 -16.42 21.57 25.31
CA GLN A 63 -16.33 21.62 26.76
C GLN A 63 -17.34 20.65 27.36
N GLN A 64 -16.92 19.89 28.36
CA GLN A 64 -17.82 19.03 29.10
C GLN A 64 -18.87 19.88 29.84
N HIS A 65 -20.16 19.60 29.60
CA HIS A 65 -21.26 20.49 29.98
C HIS A 65 -21.44 20.71 31.49
N ASP A 66 -21.12 19.73 32.32
CA ASP A 66 -21.33 19.73 33.77
C ASP A 66 -20.10 20.18 34.58
N THR A 67 -18.90 19.85 34.11
CA THR A 67 -17.65 20.19 34.80
C THR A 67 -16.97 21.44 34.27
N GLY A 68 -17.31 21.89 33.05
CA GLY A 68 -16.59 22.96 32.38
C GLY A 68 -15.19 22.57 31.88
N GLU A 69 -14.81 21.30 31.95
CA GLU A 69 -13.52 20.80 31.44
C GLU A 69 -13.42 21.04 29.93
N VAL A 70 -12.36 21.73 29.48
CA VAL A 70 -12.09 21.90 28.04
C VAL A 70 -11.49 20.61 27.49
N LEU A 71 -12.20 19.98 26.56
CA LEU A 71 -11.87 18.66 26.03
C LEU A 71 -11.01 18.76 24.77
N MET A 72 -11.40 19.60 23.81
CA MET A 72 -10.68 19.74 22.54
C MET A 72 -11.11 20.99 21.78
N MET A 73 -10.30 21.36 20.79
CA MET A 73 -10.66 22.33 19.75
C MET A 73 -10.59 21.64 18.38
N ALA A 74 -11.59 21.88 17.55
CA ALA A 74 -11.65 21.43 16.16
C ALA A 74 -12.31 22.48 15.27
N TRP A 75 -12.29 22.28 13.96
CA TRP A 75 -12.86 23.21 13.00
C TRP A 75 -14.25 22.75 12.56
N MET A 76 -15.15 23.67 12.26
CA MET A 76 -16.45 23.40 11.64
C MET A 76 -16.58 24.26 10.38
N ASN A 77 -17.20 23.73 9.33
CA ASN A 77 -17.74 24.51 8.22
C ASN A 77 -19.26 24.63 8.39
N ALA A 78 -19.93 25.38 7.51
CA ALA A 78 -21.38 25.56 7.58
C ALA A 78 -22.17 24.23 7.60
N GLU A 79 -21.74 23.23 6.82
CA GLU A 79 -22.35 21.89 6.80
C GLU A 79 -22.19 21.16 8.13
N ALA A 80 -21.01 21.21 8.75
CA ALA A 80 -20.75 20.59 10.05
C ALA A 80 -21.60 21.23 11.16
N VAL A 81 -21.80 22.56 11.11
CA VAL A 81 -22.69 23.28 12.04
C VAL A 81 -24.13 22.82 11.87
N ALA A 82 -24.63 22.82 10.64
CA ALA A 82 -25.99 22.39 10.33
C ALA A 82 -26.24 20.94 10.79
N GLU A 83 -25.31 20.02 10.50
CA GLU A 83 -25.43 18.62 10.92
C GLU A 83 -25.38 18.46 12.44
N THR A 84 -24.53 19.22 13.13
CA THR A 84 -24.41 19.17 14.59
C THR A 84 -25.70 19.63 15.28
N LEU A 85 -26.31 20.72 14.79
CA LEU A 85 -27.57 21.24 15.32
C LEU A 85 -28.72 20.27 15.04
N ALA A 86 -28.79 19.71 13.83
CA ALA A 86 -29.85 18.79 13.42
C ALA A 86 -29.79 17.43 14.15
N SER A 87 -28.61 16.83 14.24
CA SER A 87 -28.43 15.48 14.81
C SER A 87 -28.25 15.48 16.33
N ARG A 88 -27.93 16.64 16.92
CA ARG A 88 -27.45 16.80 18.31
C ARG A 88 -26.21 15.97 18.63
N ARG A 89 -25.55 15.42 17.62
CA ARG A 89 -24.24 14.76 17.71
C ARG A 89 -23.21 15.65 17.06
N VAL A 90 -22.09 15.88 17.74
CA VAL A 90 -21.09 16.81 17.22
C VAL A 90 -20.40 16.27 15.97
N CYS A 91 -20.46 17.07 14.90
CA CYS A 91 -19.79 16.88 13.63
C CYS A 91 -18.81 18.04 13.41
N TYR A 92 -17.58 17.71 13.02
CA TYR A 92 -16.52 18.66 12.71
C TYR A 92 -16.14 18.60 11.22
N PHE A 93 -15.34 19.54 10.76
CA PHE A 93 -14.69 19.50 9.47
C PHE A 93 -13.19 19.16 9.63
N SER A 94 -12.76 18.08 8.99
CA SER A 94 -11.36 17.64 9.03
C SER A 94 -10.56 18.35 7.94
N ARG A 95 -9.75 19.35 8.31
CA ARG A 95 -8.89 20.11 7.37
C ARG A 95 -7.94 19.22 6.57
N SER A 96 -7.42 18.15 7.16
CA SER A 96 -6.51 17.21 6.49
C SER A 96 -7.21 16.22 5.55
N ARG A 97 -8.51 15.92 5.79
CA ARG A 97 -9.28 14.95 4.98
C ARG A 97 -10.26 15.62 4.02
N GLY A 98 -10.45 16.94 4.13
CA GLY A 98 -11.40 17.72 3.32
C GLY A 98 -12.85 17.27 3.45
N LYS A 99 -13.25 16.70 4.58
CA LYS A 99 -14.60 16.13 4.78
C LYS A 99 -15.12 16.27 6.21
N LEU A 100 -16.44 16.10 6.35
CA LEU A 100 -17.13 16.00 7.63
C LEU A 100 -16.62 14.83 8.47
N TRP A 101 -16.53 15.05 9.78
CA TRP A 101 -16.02 14.12 10.78
C TRP A 101 -16.95 14.09 11.98
N ARG A 102 -17.74 13.01 12.10
CA ARG A 102 -18.63 12.78 13.24
C ARG A 102 -17.81 12.25 14.41
N LYS A 103 -17.82 12.95 15.54
CA LYS A 103 -17.00 12.53 16.70
C LYS A 103 -17.46 11.16 17.19
N GLY A 104 -16.50 10.25 17.37
CA GLY A 104 -16.76 8.88 17.84
C GLY A 104 -17.44 7.96 16.83
N GLU A 105 -17.47 8.31 15.53
CA GLU A 105 -18.05 7.45 14.48
C GLU A 105 -17.34 6.09 14.38
N ILE A 106 -16.02 6.09 14.59
CA ILE A 106 -15.18 4.89 14.54
C ILE A 106 -14.91 4.36 15.95
N SER A 107 -14.59 5.23 16.91
CA SER A 107 -14.15 4.82 18.25
C SER A 107 -15.27 4.60 19.28
N GLY A 108 -16.52 4.90 18.92
CA GLY A 108 -17.65 4.93 19.87
C GLY A 108 -17.61 6.07 20.90
N GLN A 109 -16.51 6.84 20.99
CA GLN A 109 -16.35 7.97 21.93
C GLN A 109 -17.02 9.24 21.41
N GLN A 110 -18.35 9.25 21.49
CA GLN A 110 -19.21 10.29 20.92
C GLN A 110 -19.27 11.55 21.78
N GLN A 111 -19.69 12.65 21.16
CA GLN A 111 -20.02 13.90 21.82
C GLN A 111 -21.48 14.24 21.51
N ILE A 112 -22.31 14.26 22.55
CA ILE A 112 -23.71 14.66 22.44
C ILE A 112 -23.81 16.13 22.81
N LEU A 113 -24.31 16.93 21.88
CA LEU A 113 -24.49 18.37 22.06
C LEU A 113 -25.61 18.63 23.07
N LYS A 114 -25.28 19.33 24.16
CA LYS A 114 -26.26 19.88 25.10
C LYS A 114 -26.60 21.30 24.71
N GLU A 115 -25.57 22.14 24.55
CA GLU A 115 -25.72 23.56 24.21
C GLU A 115 -24.70 23.98 23.15
N PHE A 116 -25.15 24.85 22.24
CA PHE A 116 -24.33 25.47 21.20
C PHE A 116 -24.28 26.96 21.48
N ARG A 117 -23.09 27.48 21.79
CA ARG A 117 -22.87 28.88 22.11
C ARG A 117 -21.93 29.49 21.09
N LEU A 118 -22.11 30.78 20.87
CA LEU A 118 -21.25 31.61 20.05
C LEU A 118 -20.68 32.71 20.97
N ASP A 119 -19.44 33.10 20.74
CA ASP A 119 -18.84 34.21 21.47
C ASP A 119 -19.37 35.58 21.00
N CYS A 120 -18.82 36.66 21.55
CA CYS A 120 -19.38 37.99 21.37
C CYS A 120 -19.16 38.60 19.98
N ASP A 121 -18.13 38.17 19.26
CA ASP A 121 -17.85 38.65 17.90
C ASP A 121 -18.20 37.64 16.81
N GLY A 122 -18.56 36.40 17.18
CA GLY A 122 -19.11 35.40 16.28
C GLY A 122 -18.07 34.55 15.59
N ASP A 123 -16.79 34.65 15.96
CA ASP A 123 -15.71 33.92 15.29
C ASP A 123 -15.32 32.62 16.00
N THR A 124 -15.88 32.33 17.18
CA THR A 124 -15.57 31.11 17.93
C THR A 124 -16.82 30.45 18.52
N ILE A 125 -16.97 29.15 18.27
CA ILE A 125 -18.06 28.34 18.82
C ILE A 125 -17.63 27.66 20.12
N LEU A 126 -18.50 27.68 21.12
CA LEU A 126 -18.40 26.83 22.31
C LEU A 126 -19.51 25.77 22.29
N LEU A 127 -19.11 24.51 22.17
CA LEU A 127 -19.98 23.35 22.24
C LEU A 127 -19.95 22.80 23.67
N GLN A 128 -21.06 22.93 24.39
CA GLN A 128 -21.24 22.19 25.64
C GLN A 128 -21.72 20.79 25.32
N VAL A 129 -20.87 19.81 25.59
CA VAL A 129 -21.07 18.41 25.21
C VAL A 129 -21.11 17.50 26.41
N ASP A 130 -21.81 16.39 26.23
CA ASP A 130 -21.70 15.21 27.07
C ASP A 130 -20.81 14.20 26.35
N GLN A 131 -19.58 14.08 26.83
CA GLN A 131 -18.53 13.26 26.23
C GLN A 131 -18.55 11.85 26.78
N THR A 132 -18.89 10.88 25.93
CA THR A 132 -18.66 9.45 26.21
C THR A 132 -17.16 9.16 26.20
N GLY A 133 -16.64 8.60 27.30
CA GLY A 133 -15.23 8.22 27.50
C GLY A 133 -14.23 9.33 27.16
N VAL A 134 -13.28 9.11 26.24
CA VAL A 134 -12.18 10.06 26.00
C VAL A 134 -12.42 10.97 24.79
N ALA A 135 -12.03 12.24 24.89
CA ALA A 135 -12.15 13.17 23.76
C ALA A 135 -11.00 13.03 22.76
N CYS A 136 -9.79 12.72 23.24
CA CYS A 136 -8.58 12.66 22.42
C CYS A 136 -8.34 11.27 21.82
N HIS A 137 -7.76 11.23 20.61
CA HIS A 137 -7.34 10.00 19.95
C HIS A 137 -6.13 9.32 20.63
N THR A 138 -5.42 10.03 21.51
CA THR A 138 -4.28 9.52 22.27
C THR A 138 -4.67 8.82 23.58
N GLY A 139 -5.95 8.51 23.78
CA GLY A 139 -6.38 7.86 25.02
C GLY A 139 -6.77 8.79 26.16
N ARG A 140 -6.67 10.11 25.97
CA ARG A 140 -6.76 11.09 27.06
C ARG A 140 -8.10 11.82 27.08
N ARG A 141 -8.55 12.19 28.28
CA ARG A 141 -9.79 12.92 28.52
C ARG A 141 -9.84 14.23 27.74
N SER A 142 -8.73 14.98 27.73
CA SER A 142 -8.55 16.24 27.01
C SER A 142 -7.38 16.17 26.03
N CYS A 143 -7.50 16.90 24.91
CA CYS A 143 -6.39 17.14 23.98
C CYS A 143 -5.31 18.06 24.57
N PHE A 144 -5.61 18.81 25.64
CA PHE A 144 -4.71 19.75 26.29
C PHE A 144 -3.94 19.10 27.44
N TYR A 145 -3.22 18.01 27.13
CA TYR A 145 -2.49 17.22 28.13
C TYR A 145 -1.02 17.60 28.30
N LEU A 146 -0.52 18.61 27.56
CA LEU A 146 0.84 19.13 27.67
C LEU A 146 0.81 20.50 28.33
N ALA A 147 1.68 20.72 29.31
CA ALA A 147 1.90 22.01 29.95
C ALA A 147 3.35 22.45 29.81
N ALA A 148 3.57 23.74 29.56
CA ALA A 148 4.90 24.34 29.63
C ALA A 148 5.31 24.47 31.11
N ARG A 149 6.48 23.91 31.47
CA ARG A 149 7.10 23.98 32.79
C ARG A 149 8.59 24.32 32.63
N GLU A 150 9.27 24.65 33.73
CA GLU A 150 10.71 24.92 33.69
C GLU A 150 11.46 23.71 33.10
N GLY A 151 12.13 23.90 31.96
CA GLY A 151 12.85 22.84 31.25
C GLY A 151 12.10 22.18 30.09
N GLY A 152 10.85 22.54 29.78
CA GLY A 152 10.17 22.11 28.55
C GLY A 152 8.68 21.76 28.69
N TRP A 153 8.20 20.94 27.75
CA TRP A 153 6.83 20.42 27.72
C TRP A 153 6.70 19.18 28.60
N VAL A 154 5.76 19.20 29.54
CA VAL A 154 5.49 18.09 30.46
C VAL A 154 4.07 17.57 30.24
N GLU A 155 3.92 16.25 30.16
CA GLU A 155 2.59 15.62 30.17
C GLU A 155 1.96 15.74 31.56
N ILE A 156 0.78 16.36 31.62
CA ILE A 156 0.03 16.59 32.87
C ILE A 156 -1.16 15.64 33.03
N ALA A 157 -1.43 14.81 32.03
CA ALA A 157 -2.50 13.82 32.07
C ALA A 157 -2.08 12.52 31.37
N ALA A 158 -2.26 11.40 32.04
CA ALA A 158 -2.04 10.07 31.48
C ALA A 158 -3.23 9.63 30.60
N PRO A 159 -3.02 8.72 29.62
CA PRO A 159 -4.12 8.05 28.93
C PRO A 159 -5.05 7.35 29.92
N LEU A 160 -6.35 7.60 29.81
CA LEU A 160 -7.39 6.91 30.59
C LEU A 160 -7.81 5.60 29.93
N VAL A 161 -7.70 5.55 28.61
CA VAL A 161 -7.95 4.37 27.80
C VAL A 161 -6.76 4.24 26.87
N ALA A 162 -6.19 3.06 26.71
CA ALA A 162 -5.09 2.87 25.76
C ALA A 162 -5.59 3.25 24.35
N PRO A 163 -4.83 4.00 23.51
CA PRO A 163 -5.21 4.25 22.13
C PRO A 163 -5.64 2.98 21.37
N GLU A 164 -5.04 1.85 21.74
CA GLU A 164 -5.28 0.49 21.24
C GLU A 164 -6.62 -0.12 21.69
N GLU A 165 -7.29 0.43 22.69
CA GLU A 165 -8.63 -0.01 23.13
C GLU A 165 -9.74 0.83 22.46
N LEU A 166 -9.45 2.08 22.09
CA LEU A 166 -10.41 3.02 21.53
C LEU A 166 -10.82 2.75 20.10
N TYR A 167 -9.92 2.14 19.33
CA TYR A 167 -10.15 1.84 17.92
C TYR A 167 -10.34 0.33 17.71
N GLY A 168 -10.71 -0.39 18.80
CA GLY A 168 -10.41 -1.81 18.97
C GLY A 168 -8.89 -2.01 19.00
N THR A 169 -8.41 -3.22 19.28
CA THR A 169 -7.08 -3.57 18.78
C THR A 169 -7.14 -3.27 17.29
N THR A 170 -6.57 -2.15 16.87
CA THR A 170 -5.75 -2.22 15.69
C THR A 170 -4.64 -3.19 16.12
N ARG A 171 -4.93 -4.50 15.94
CA ARG A 171 -4.04 -5.24 15.05
C ARG A 171 -3.84 -4.23 13.92
N PRO A 172 -2.67 -3.58 13.80
CA PRO A 172 -2.47 -2.60 12.74
C PRO A 172 -3.08 -3.27 11.53
N VAL A 173 -4.13 -2.72 10.89
CA VAL A 173 -4.85 -3.45 9.82
C VAL A 173 -3.73 -3.99 8.97
N ALA A 174 -3.50 -5.30 9.05
CA ALA A 174 -2.17 -5.82 8.78
C ALA A 174 -1.99 -5.47 7.33
N ARG A 175 -1.11 -4.49 7.07
CA ARG A 175 -1.09 -3.82 5.76
C ARG A 175 -1.08 -4.94 4.74
N VAL A 176 -2.07 -4.96 3.86
CA VAL A 176 -2.35 -6.15 3.06
C VAL A 176 -1.09 -6.44 2.25
N PRO A 177 -0.45 -7.61 2.41
CA PRO A 177 0.77 -7.93 1.71
C PRO A 177 0.51 -7.98 0.21
N ILE A 178 1.35 -7.28 -0.54
CA ILE A 178 1.40 -7.33 -1.99
C ILE A 178 2.66 -8.09 -2.40
N THR A 179 2.48 -9.20 -3.10
CA THR A 179 3.58 -9.93 -3.76
C THR A 179 3.57 -9.59 -5.24
N VAL A 180 4.70 -9.14 -5.78
CA VAL A 180 4.84 -8.89 -7.22
C VAL A 180 5.52 -10.10 -7.86
N ILE A 181 4.86 -10.73 -8.82
CA ILE A 181 5.41 -11.81 -9.64
C ILE A 181 5.84 -11.22 -10.99
N THR A 182 7.13 -11.30 -11.29
CA THR A 182 7.75 -10.83 -12.52
C THR A 182 8.62 -11.92 -13.14
N GLY A 183 9.27 -11.63 -14.27
CA GLY A 183 10.09 -12.56 -15.04
C GLY A 183 9.82 -12.47 -16.53
N PHE A 184 10.81 -12.80 -17.36
CA PHE A 184 10.78 -12.54 -18.79
C PHE A 184 9.67 -13.30 -19.54
N LEU A 185 9.39 -12.97 -20.81
CA LEU A 185 8.33 -13.65 -21.58
C LEU A 185 8.62 -15.15 -21.67
N GLY A 186 7.55 -15.95 -21.57
CA GLY A 186 7.66 -17.40 -21.61
C GLY A 186 8.37 -18.03 -20.41
N ALA A 187 8.71 -17.27 -19.35
CA ALA A 187 9.30 -17.83 -18.13
C ALA A 187 8.32 -18.68 -17.31
N GLY A 188 7.02 -18.73 -17.63
CA GLY A 188 6.05 -19.57 -16.93
C GLY A 188 5.39 -18.93 -15.70
N LYS A 189 5.34 -17.59 -15.64
CA LYS A 189 4.66 -16.82 -14.57
C LYS A 189 3.21 -17.25 -14.37
N THR A 190 2.42 -17.27 -15.44
CA THR A 190 1.00 -17.67 -15.41
C THR A 190 0.84 -19.14 -14.98
N THR A 191 1.71 -20.04 -15.44
CA THR A 191 1.69 -21.46 -15.01
C THR A 191 1.96 -21.58 -13.51
N LEU A 192 2.97 -20.86 -13.00
CA LEU A 192 3.28 -20.80 -11.58
C LEU A 192 2.10 -20.25 -10.78
N LEU A 193 1.53 -19.12 -11.19
CA LEU A 193 0.39 -18.47 -10.54
C LEU A 193 -0.83 -19.40 -10.48
N ASN A 194 -1.16 -20.08 -11.59
CA ASN A 194 -2.25 -21.06 -11.63
C ASN A 194 -2.04 -22.24 -10.68
N HIS A 195 -0.80 -22.70 -10.54
CA HIS A 195 -0.47 -23.77 -9.61
C HIS A 195 -0.62 -23.29 -8.16
N LEU A 196 -0.08 -22.10 -7.86
CA LEU A 196 -0.15 -21.48 -6.55
C LEU A 196 -1.61 -21.29 -6.10
N LEU A 197 -2.47 -20.74 -6.94
CA LEU A 197 -3.87 -20.42 -6.58
C LEU A 197 -4.73 -21.64 -6.22
N LYS A 198 -4.28 -22.86 -6.55
CA LYS A 198 -4.94 -24.11 -6.14
C LYS A 198 -4.62 -24.53 -4.71
N GLN A 199 -3.68 -23.86 -4.05
CA GLN A 199 -3.23 -24.20 -2.70
C GLN A 199 -4.02 -23.41 -1.67
N SER A 200 -4.43 -24.08 -0.58
CA SER A 200 -5.18 -23.44 0.52
C SER A 200 -4.43 -22.27 1.17
N ALA A 201 -3.09 -22.28 1.11
CA ALA A 201 -2.24 -21.20 1.56
C ALA A 201 -2.51 -19.86 0.84
N LEU A 202 -3.13 -19.88 -0.35
CA LEU A 202 -3.54 -18.71 -1.14
C LEU A 202 -5.04 -18.39 -1.07
N ALA A 203 -5.78 -18.99 -0.14
CA ALA A 203 -7.15 -18.57 0.15
C ALA A 203 -7.21 -17.06 0.48
N GLY A 204 -8.24 -16.36 -0.01
CA GLY A 204 -8.41 -14.92 0.20
C GLY A 204 -7.38 -14.06 -0.54
N THR A 205 -6.86 -14.52 -1.68
CA THR A 205 -5.92 -13.78 -2.53
C THR A 205 -6.63 -13.10 -3.68
N ALA A 206 -6.43 -11.80 -3.84
CA ALA A 206 -6.78 -11.08 -5.06
C ALA A 206 -5.59 -11.09 -6.02
N VAL A 207 -5.84 -11.31 -7.31
CA VAL A 207 -4.80 -11.39 -8.34
C VAL A 207 -5.04 -10.33 -9.38
N LEU A 208 -4.02 -9.51 -9.61
CA LEU A 208 -4.00 -8.45 -10.62
C LEU A 208 -2.98 -8.82 -11.69
N VAL A 209 -3.42 -8.99 -12.94
CA VAL A 209 -2.53 -9.27 -14.07
C VAL A 209 -2.37 -7.96 -14.85
N ASN A 210 -1.15 -7.42 -14.88
CA ASN A 210 -0.85 -6.17 -15.55
C ASN A 210 -0.17 -6.43 -16.91
N GLU A 211 -0.89 -6.20 -18.00
CA GLU A 211 -0.38 -6.33 -19.38
C GLU A 211 -0.02 -4.98 -20.03
N PHE A 212 1.08 -4.91 -20.77
CA PHE A 212 1.58 -3.74 -21.50
C PHE A 212 1.40 -4.03 -23.01
N GLY A 213 0.50 -3.30 -23.68
CA GLY A 213 0.35 -3.34 -25.14
C GLY A 213 -1.04 -2.88 -25.61
N GLU A 214 -1.09 -2.09 -26.68
CA GLU A 214 -2.35 -1.78 -27.39
C GLU A 214 -2.96 -3.10 -27.92
N ILE A 215 -4.24 -3.32 -27.65
CA ILE A 215 -5.00 -4.58 -27.85
C ILE A 215 -4.78 -5.60 -26.73
N GLY A 216 -5.33 -5.30 -25.54
CA GLY A 216 -5.44 -6.27 -24.44
C GLY A 216 -6.53 -7.31 -24.71
N LEU A 217 -6.20 -8.32 -25.50
CA LEU A 217 -6.83 -9.64 -25.45
C LEU A 217 -5.85 -10.59 -24.76
N ASP A 218 -6.40 -11.40 -23.84
CA ASP A 218 -5.84 -12.63 -23.28
C ASP A 218 -4.93 -12.47 -22.04
N HIS A 219 -5.19 -13.08 -20.87
CA HIS A 219 -5.76 -14.39 -20.62
C HIS A 219 -6.60 -14.45 -19.34
N LEU A 220 -7.78 -15.05 -19.49
CA LEU A 220 -8.64 -15.56 -18.43
C LEU A 220 -8.08 -16.92 -18.01
N LEU A 221 -7.08 -16.92 -17.13
CA LEU A 221 -6.60 -18.14 -16.47
C LEU A 221 -6.59 -17.88 -14.96
N VAL A 222 -7.76 -18.09 -14.35
CA VAL A 222 -7.97 -19.05 -13.25
C VAL A 222 -9.46 -19.38 -13.27
N GLU A 223 -9.77 -20.64 -13.56
CA GLU A 223 -11.08 -21.21 -13.28
C GLU A 223 -11.49 -20.81 -11.86
N LYS A 224 -12.74 -20.37 -11.69
CA LYS A 224 -13.40 -20.31 -10.38
C LYS A 224 -13.19 -21.64 -9.66
N LEU A 225 -12.16 -21.73 -8.83
CA LEU A 225 -11.88 -22.93 -8.05
C LEU A 225 -12.06 -22.70 -6.56
N ASP A 226 -12.45 -21.49 -6.13
CA ASP A 226 -13.12 -21.24 -4.85
C ASP A 226 -13.92 -19.92 -4.90
N GLU A 227 -14.95 -19.79 -4.05
CA GLU A 227 -15.85 -18.63 -3.94
C GLU A 227 -15.14 -17.29 -3.60
N ASN A 228 -13.82 -17.29 -3.33
CA ASN A 228 -13.07 -16.17 -2.77
C ASN A 228 -11.96 -15.56 -3.66
N THR A 229 -11.70 -16.09 -4.87
CA THR A 229 -10.70 -15.49 -5.78
C THR A 229 -11.37 -14.60 -6.82
N VAL A 230 -11.01 -13.32 -6.86
CA VAL A 230 -11.58 -12.37 -7.83
C VAL A 230 -10.51 -11.83 -8.74
N LEU A 231 -10.72 -12.10 -10.02
CA LEU A 231 -9.96 -11.60 -11.14
C LEU A 231 -10.55 -10.25 -11.56
N LEU A 232 -9.75 -9.20 -11.54
CA LEU A 232 -10.18 -7.87 -11.99
C LEU A 232 -9.57 -7.57 -13.37
N ASN A 233 -10.43 -7.27 -14.33
CA ASN A 233 -10.05 -6.89 -15.69
C ASN A 233 -9.84 -5.37 -15.74
N SER A 234 -8.65 -4.91 -16.10
CA SER A 234 -8.35 -3.47 -16.22
C SER A 234 -7.98 -3.15 -17.67
N GLY A 235 -8.91 -2.50 -18.39
CA GLY A 235 -8.76 -2.15 -19.81
C GLY A 235 -7.77 -1.01 -20.09
N CYS A 236 -7.32 -0.90 -21.34
CA CYS A 236 -6.31 0.05 -21.80
C CYS A 236 -6.87 1.43 -22.21
N LEU A 237 -6.10 2.51 -21.96
CA LEU A 237 -5.78 3.54 -22.96
C LEU A 237 -4.50 4.30 -22.57
N CYS A 238 -3.53 4.30 -23.49
CA CYS A 238 -2.19 4.91 -23.48
C CYS A 238 -2.00 6.23 -22.70
N CYS A 239 -1.81 6.14 -21.36
CA CYS A 239 -1.05 7.02 -20.44
C CYS A 239 -1.24 6.60 -18.95
N SER A 240 -1.81 5.42 -18.68
CA SER A 240 -2.60 5.17 -17.47
C SER A 240 -2.09 4.07 -16.53
N VAL A 241 -0.87 3.54 -16.68
CA VAL A 241 -0.39 2.40 -15.85
C VAL A 241 -0.43 2.70 -14.34
N ARG A 242 -0.02 3.91 -13.93
CA ARG A 242 -0.11 4.33 -12.51
C ARG A 242 -1.56 4.50 -12.05
N GLY A 243 -2.42 5.05 -12.92
CA GLY A 243 -3.82 5.32 -12.61
C GLY A 243 -4.65 4.04 -12.46
N ASP A 244 -4.43 3.08 -13.36
CA ASP A 244 -5.21 1.84 -13.43
C ASP A 244 -4.86 0.90 -12.28
N LEU A 245 -3.57 0.74 -11.95
CA LEU A 245 -3.16 -0.06 -10.79
C LEU A 245 -3.68 0.55 -9.48
N THR A 246 -3.57 1.88 -9.32
CA THR A 246 -4.05 2.56 -8.11
C THR A 246 -5.58 2.44 -7.98
N LYS A 247 -6.31 2.51 -9.11
CA LYS A 247 -7.75 2.29 -9.13
C LYS A 247 -8.10 0.85 -8.76
N ALA A 248 -7.47 -0.15 -9.37
CA ALA A 248 -7.69 -1.55 -9.05
C ALA A 248 -7.43 -1.83 -7.55
N LEU A 249 -6.33 -1.32 -6.99
CA LEU A 249 -6.04 -1.43 -5.55
C LEU A 249 -7.09 -0.71 -4.69
N ARG A 250 -7.66 0.40 -5.15
CA ARG A 250 -8.74 1.09 -4.42
C ARG A 250 -10.04 0.28 -4.43
N ASP A 251 -10.36 -0.35 -5.56
CA ASP A 251 -11.58 -1.15 -5.75
C ASP A 251 -11.56 -2.45 -4.92
N LEU A 252 -10.37 -2.93 -4.52
CA LEU A 252 -10.22 -4.06 -3.59
C LEU A 252 -10.46 -3.68 -2.11
N LEU A 253 -10.40 -2.39 -1.74
CA LEU A 253 -10.46 -1.95 -0.34
C LEU A 253 -11.74 -2.37 0.40
N PRO A 254 -12.96 -2.30 -0.19
CA PRO A 254 -14.17 -2.73 0.50
C PRO A 254 -14.13 -4.21 0.89
N ARG A 255 -13.55 -5.05 0.04
CA ARG A 255 -13.46 -6.51 0.24
C ARG A 255 -12.34 -6.90 1.20
N ILE A 256 -11.26 -6.11 1.22
CA ILE A 256 -10.25 -6.17 2.29
C ILE A 256 -10.88 -5.81 3.65
N GLN A 257 -11.72 -4.78 3.70
CA GLN A 257 -12.42 -4.39 4.93
C GLN A 257 -13.42 -5.44 5.39
N ALA A 258 -14.05 -6.16 4.46
CA ALA A 258 -14.93 -7.30 4.75
C ALA A 258 -14.16 -8.56 5.19
N GLY A 259 -12.83 -8.58 5.11
CA GLY A 259 -11.99 -9.73 5.45
C GLY A 259 -11.95 -10.83 4.40
N GLU A 260 -12.56 -10.62 3.23
CA GLU A 260 -12.55 -11.56 2.10
C GLU A 260 -11.17 -11.66 1.46
N ILE A 261 -10.46 -10.54 1.37
CA ILE A 261 -9.12 -10.45 0.79
C ILE A 261 -8.11 -10.20 1.91
N GLN A 262 -7.15 -11.10 2.00
CA GLN A 262 -6.06 -11.06 2.98
C GLN A 262 -4.70 -10.78 2.33
N ARG A 263 -4.60 -10.89 1.00
CA ARG A 263 -3.39 -10.58 0.24
C ARG A 263 -3.69 -10.21 -1.22
N VAL A 264 -2.73 -9.54 -1.85
CA VAL A 264 -2.79 -9.22 -3.28
C VAL A 264 -1.53 -9.76 -3.97
N VAL A 265 -1.71 -10.39 -5.13
CA VAL A 265 -0.63 -10.80 -6.02
C VAL A 265 -0.73 -9.98 -7.29
N ILE A 266 0.36 -9.37 -7.73
CA ILE A 266 0.43 -8.61 -8.97
C ILE A 266 1.36 -9.35 -9.94
N GLU A 267 0.83 -9.86 -11.05
CA GLU A 267 1.65 -10.35 -12.17
C GLU A 267 2.00 -9.19 -13.10
N THR A 268 3.29 -9.02 -13.41
CA THR A 268 3.77 -8.05 -14.41
C THR A 268 3.94 -8.71 -15.77
N THR A 269 3.94 -7.94 -16.86
CA THR A 269 4.34 -8.50 -18.17
C THR A 269 5.77 -9.00 -18.16
N GLY A 270 6.07 -9.86 -19.15
CA GLY A 270 7.42 -10.35 -19.34
C GLY A 270 8.43 -9.28 -19.77
N LEU A 271 7.99 -8.18 -20.38
CA LEU A 271 8.88 -7.07 -20.78
C LEU A 271 8.93 -5.94 -19.76
N ALA A 272 8.07 -5.94 -18.73
CA ALA A 272 8.03 -4.84 -17.78
C ALA A 272 9.28 -4.80 -16.91
N ASP A 273 9.85 -3.60 -16.77
CA ASP A 273 10.65 -3.25 -15.60
C ASP A 273 9.71 -3.26 -14.38
N PRO A 274 10.03 -3.98 -13.29
CA PRO A 274 9.22 -3.97 -12.08
C PRO A 274 9.27 -2.61 -11.34
N ALA A 275 10.28 -1.78 -11.55
CA ALA A 275 10.48 -0.54 -10.78
C ALA A 275 9.29 0.45 -10.85
N PRO A 276 8.64 0.74 -12.00
CA PRO A 276 7.46 1.60 -12.04
C PRO A 276 6.25 1.09 -11.25
N ILE A 277 6.06 -0.23 -11.18
CA ILE A 277 4.99 -0.85 -10.38
C ILE A 277 5.31 -0.66 -8.90
N LEU A 278 6.55 -0.97 -8.50
CA LEU A 278 7.03 -0.74 -7.13
C LEU A 278 6.92 0.74 -6.75
N ALA A 279 7.25 1.66 -7.67
CA ALA A 279 7.10 3.09 -7.49
C ALA A 279 5.67 3.49 -7.13
N THR A 280 4.70 2.93 -7.84
CA THR A 280 3.29 3.22 -7.63
C THR A 280 2.85 2.74 -6.25
N LEU A 281 3.24 1.52 -5.88
CA LEU A 281 2.94 0.95 -4.56
C LEU A 281 3.57 1.73 -3.40
N MET A 282 4.73 2.35 -3.62
CA MET A 282 5.50 3.06 -2.61
C MET A 282 5.13 4.54 -2.47
N SER A 283 4.80 5.20 -3.59
CA SER A 283 4.56 6.65 -3.64
C SER A 283 3.09 7.04 -3.44
N ASP A 284 2.14 6.15 -3.71
CA ASP A 284 0.72 6.45 -3.50
C ASP A 284 0.35 6.37 -2.01
N VAL A 285 -0.15 7.48 -1.48
CA VAL A 285 -0.48 7.64 -0.05
C VAL A 285 -1.57 6.67 0.40
N THR A 286 -2.54 6.37 -0.47
CA THR A 286 -3.61 5.43 -0.15
C THR A 286 -3.08 4.00 -0.15
N ALA A 287 -2.24 3.65 -1.13
CA ALA A 287 -1.60 2.36 -1.20
C ALA A 287 -0.68 2.11 0.00
N ALA A 288 0.22 3.05 0.31
CA ALA A 288 1.22 2.92 1.38
C ALA A 288 0.61 2.78 2.79
N THR A 289 -0.62 3.27 2.99
CA THR A 289 -1.33 3.18 4.28
C THR A 289 -2.14 1.89 4.43
N LYS A 290 -2.56 1.25 3.34
CA LYS A 290 -3.42 0.05 3.36
C LYS A 290 -2.71 -1.24 2.96
N TYR A 291 -1.68 -1.11 2.15
CA TYR A 291 -0.90 -2.20 1.60
C TYR A 291 0.55 -2.11 2.07
N ARG A 292 1.25 -3.24 2.03
CA ARG A 292 2.71 -3.29 2.17
C ARG A 292 3.26 -4.19 1.09
N LEU A 293 4.38 -3.81 0.49
CA LEU A 293 5.12 -4.71 -0.37
C LEU A 293 5.66 -5.86 0.50
N ASP A 294 5.22 -7.08 0.20
CA ASP A 294 5.75 -8.30 0.80
C ASP A 294 7.07 -8.67 0.13
N GLY A 295 7.12 -8.66 -1.20
CA GLY A 295 8.37 -8.88 -1.92
C GLY A 295 8.16 -9.06 -3.42
N VAL A 296 9.29 -9.19 -4.12
CA VAL A 296 9.34 -9.45 -5.55
C VAL A 296 9.80 -10.88 -5.81
N VAL A 297 8.98 -11.60 -6.56
CA VAL A 297 9.23 -12.96 -7.02
C VAL A 297 9.55 -12.90 -8.51
N THR A 298 10.73 -13.37 -8.90
CA THR A 298 11.12 -13.42 -10.31
C THR A 298 11.15 -14.86 -10.81
N VAL A 299 10.40 -15.13 -11.88
CA VAL A 299 10.39 -16.44 -12.54
C VAL A 299 11.39 -16.43 -13.68
N VAL A 300 12.28 -17.42 -13.71
CA VAL A 300 13.30 -17.62 -14.75
C VAL A 300 13.12 -19.00 -15.34
N GLY A 301 12.92 -19.10 -16.66
CA GLY A 301 12.80 -20.40 -17.33
C GLY A 301 14.15 -21.08 -17.49
N ALA A 302 14.30 -22.33 -17.02
CA ALA A 302 15.58 -23.04 -17.05
C ALA A 302 16.13 -23.26 -18.47
N VAL A 303 15.26 -23.35 -19.47
CA VAL A 303 15.64 -23.59 -20.87
C VAL A 303 16.18 -22.34 -21.57
N HIS A 304 15.55 -21.18 -21.35
CA HIS A 304 15.86 -19.95 -22.10
C HIS A 304 16.47 -18.84 -21.25
N GLY A 305 16.50 -19.00 -19.93
CA GLY A 305 16.86 -17.93 -19.00
C GLY A 305 18.26 -17.36 -19.23
N ALA A 306 19.25 -18.21 -19.51
CA ALA A 306 20.61 -17.75 -19.79
C ALA A 306 20.65 -16.85 -21.04
N GLY A 307 20.11 -17.31 -22.17
CA GLY A 307 20.07 -16.50 -23.39
C GLY A 307 19.24 -15.22 -23.25
N GLN A 308 18.19 -15.24 -22.41
CA GLN A 308 17.41 -14.04 -22.10
C GLN A 308 18.21 -13.01 -21.29
N MET A 309 19.05 -13.46 -20.35
CA MET A 309 19.96 -12.57 -19.62
C MET A 309 21.01 -11.94 -20.53
N ASP A 310 21.47 -12.66 -21.55
CA ASP A 310 22.41 -12.13 -22.56
C ASP A 310 21.73 -11.09 -23.44
N ALA A 311 20.54 -11.38 -23.95
CA ALA A 311 19.92 -10.55 -24.98
C ALA A 311 19.12 -9.35 -24.43
N HIS A 312 18.68 -9.41 -23.16
CA HIS A 312 17.65 -8.49 -22.65
C HIS A 312 18.02 -7.90 -21.28
N PRO A 313 18.32 -6.59 -21.20
CA PRO A 313 18.56 -5.90 -19.94
C PRO A 313 17.41 -6.01 -18.93
N GLU A 314 16.17 -6.15 -19.41
CA GLU A 314 14.97 -6.33 -18.60
C GLU A 314 15.06 -7.61 -17.75
N ALA A 315 15.57 -8.71 -18.31
CA ALA A 315 15.74 -9.96 -17.59
C ALA A 315 16.73 -9.81 -16.43
N LEU A 316 17.82 -9.07 -16.64
CA LEU A 316 18.80 -8.76 -15.60
C LEU A 316 18.19 -7.90 -14.49
N ARG A 317 17.45 -6.83 -14.83
CA ARG A 317 16.77 -5.96 -13.84
C ARG A 317 15.75 -6.75 -13.00
N GLN A 318 14.97 -7.63 -13.64
CA GLN A 318 14.01 -8.50 -12.95
C GLN A 318 14.70 -9.43 -11.94
N ILE A 319 15.85 -10.00 -12.30
CA ILE A 319 16.63 -10.86 -11.39
C ILE A 319 17.24 -10.04 -10.25
N ALA A 320 17.78 -8.85 -10.54
CA ALA A 320 18.41 -7.98 -9.55
C ALA A 320 17.45 -7.52 -8.44
N VAL A 321 16.20 -7.21 -8.78
CA VAL A 321 15.21 -6.76 -7.78
C VAL A 321 14.64 -7.89 -6.92
N ALA A 322 14.76 -9.15 -7.38
CA ALA A 322 14.04 -10.29 -6.80
C ALA A 322 14.41 -10.55 -5.33
N ASP A 323 13.42 -10.72 -4.46
CA ASP A 323 13.63 -11.31 -3.14
C ASP A 323 13.70 -12.85 -3.22
N ARG A 324 12.92 -13.46 -4.13
CA ARG A 324 12.92 -14.90 -4.42
C ARG A 324 12.97 -15.12 -5.92
N ILE A 325 13.70 -16.15 -6.35
CA ILE A 325 13.83 -16.51 -7.76
C ILE A 325 13.33 -17.93 -7.96
N VAL A 326 12.35 -18.11 -8.82
CA VAL A 326 11.79 -19.41 -9.18
C VAL A 326 12.32 -19.84 -10.53
N MET A 327 13.05 -20.95 -10.56
CA MET A 327 13.46 -21.60 -11.79
C MET A 327 12.34 -22.53 -12.25
N SER A 328 11.69 -22.18 -13.36
CA SER A 328 10.64 -22.99 -13.98
C SER A 328 11.19 -23.86 -15.10
N LYS A 329 10.38 -24.80 -15.62
CA LYS A 329 10.72 -25.65 -16.77
C LYS A 329 12.02 -26.44 -16.56
N THR A 330 12.31 -26.80 -15.32
CA THR A 330 13.53 -27.55 -14.96
C THR A 330 13.46 -28.99 -15.46
N ASP A 331 12.26 -29.50 -15.65
CA ASP A 331 11.93 -30.76 -16.33
C ASP A 331 12.41 -30.81 -17.79
N LEU A 332 12.58 -29.66 -18.44
CA LEU A 332 13.00 -29.54 -19.85
C LEU A 332 14.49 -29.18 -20.00
N ALA A 333 15.21 -29.01 -18.90
CA ALA A 333 16.61 -28.57 -18.90
C ALA A 333 17.53 -29.66 -18.34
N THR A 334 18.78 -29.69 -18.82
CA THR A 334 19.78 -30.61 -18.29
C THR A 334 20.26 -30.15 -16.90
N PRO A 335 20.71 -31.07 -16.01
CA PRO A 335 21.26 -30.69 -14.71
C PRO A 335 22.43 -29.69 -14.81
N ASP A 336 23.26 -29.81 -15.85
CA ASP A 336 24.36 -28.88 -16.13
C ASP A 336 23.85 -27.47 -16.50
N ALA A 337 22.82 -27.37 -17.35
CA ALA A 337 22.21 -26.09 -17.70
C ALA A 337 21.58 -25.42 -16.48
N ILE A 338 20.93 -26.20 -15.61
CA ILE A 338 20.37 -25.69 -14.34
C ILE A 338 21.50 -25.19 -13.43
N ALA A 339 22.57 -25.96 -13.26
CA ALA A 339 23.70 -25.57 -12.42
C ALA A 339 24.34 -24.25 -12.89
N LYS A 340 24.58 -24.10 -14.19
CA LYS A 340 25.10 -22.86 -14.80
C LYS A 340 24.16 -21.67 -14.61
N LEU A 341 22.86 -21.90 -14.79
CA LEU A 341 21.85 -20.87 -14.56
C LEU A 341 21.83 -20.40 -13.09
N ARG A 342 21.94 -21.34 -12.15
CA ARG A 342 21.99 -21.03 -10.71
C ARG A 342 23.20 -20.19 -10.34
N GLU A 343 24.37 -20.54 -10.86
CA GLU A 343 25.60 -19.78 -10.66
C GLU A 343 25.46 -18.36 -11.19
N ARG A 344 24.91 -18.21 -12.40
CA ARG A 344 24.69 -16.90 -13.02
C ARG A 344 23.71 -16.03 -12.25
N ILE A 345 22.59 -16.60 -11.80
CA ILE A 345 21.65 -15.91 -10.92
C ILE A 345 22.32 -15.50 -9.61
N ALA A 346 23.15 -16.38 -9.03
CA ALA A 346 23.87 -16.10 -7.80
C ALA A 346 24.96 -15.04 -7.94
N HIS A 347 25.46 -14.81 -9.16
CA HIS A 347 26.36 -13.70 -9.48
C HIS A 347 25.60 -12.36 -9.49
N ILE A 348 24.44 -12.32 -10.15
CA ILE A 348 23.61 -11.10 -10.26
C ILE A 348 22.95 -10.72 -8.92
N ASN A 349 22.38 -11.71 -8.22
CA ASN A 349 21.64 -11.48 -6.98
C ASN A 349 21.91 -12.61 -5.96
N PRO A 350 23.04 -12.52 -5.24
CA PRO A 350 23.43 -13.52 -4.25
C PRO A 350 22.44 -13.67 -3.08
N GLY A 351 21.76 -12.58 -2.73
CA GLY A 351 20.84 -12.54 -1.59
C GLY A 351 19.50 -13.22 -1.85
N ALA A 352 19.11 -13.40 -3.11
CA ALA A 352 17.82 -14.00 -3.46
C ALA A 352 17.83 -15.52 -3.32
N ARG A 353 16.86 -16.04 -2.56
CA ARG A 353 16.66 -17.50 -2.45
C ARG A 353 16.21 -18.06 -3.79
N GLN A 354 16.98 -19.00 -4.33
CA GLN A 354 16.65 -19.74 -5.54
C GLN A 354 15.79 -20.97 -5.23
N ILE A 355 14.65 -21.10 -5.90
CA ILE A 355 13.67 -22.17 -5.72
C ILE A 355 13.53 -22.89 -7.06
N ILE A 356 13.60 -24.22 -7.04
CA ILE A 356 13.35 -25.06 -8.22
C ILE A 356 11.85 -25.36 -8.25
N ALA A 357 11.18 -24.98 -9.34
CA ALA A 357 9.82 -25.41 -9.62
C ALA A 357 9.86 -26.65 -10.50
N ASP A 358 9.31 -27.74 -9.99
CA ASP A 358 9.13 -28.99 -10.73
C ASP A 358 7.77 -28.93 -11.44
N HIS A 359 7.75 -28.85 -12.77
CA HIS A 359 6.52 -28.66 -13.57
C HIS A 359 5.65 -27.45 -13.12
N GLY A 360 6.29 -26.40 -12.59
CA GLY A 360 5.59 -25.23 -12.04
C GLY A 360 5.08 -25.39 -10.60
N ALA A 361 5.29 -26.56 -9.99
CA ALA A 361 4.92 -26.81 -8.61
C ALA A 361 5.93 -26.18 -7.64
N VAL A 362 5.42 -25.26 -6.82
CA VAL A 362 6.14 -24.63 -5.70
C VAL A 362 5.14 -24.46 -4.56
N ASP A 363 5.58 -24.71 -3.33
CA ASP A 363 4.78 -24.42 -2.14
C ASP A 363 4.63 -22.89 -1.98
N ALA A 364 3.38 -22.43 -1.92
CA ALA A 364 3.04 -21.03 -1.71
C ALA A 364 3.62 -20.45 -0.41
N ALA A 365 3.79 -21.24 0.64
CA ALA A 365 4.45 -20.79 1.86
C ALA A 365 5.93 -20.46 1.63
N ILE A 366 6.58 -21.14 0.68
CA ILE A 366 7.96 -20.88 0.26
C ILE A 366 8.03 -19.72 -0.75
N MET A 367 6.89 -19.27 -1.29
CA MET A 367 6.81 -18.13 -2.23
C MET A 367 6.40 -16.82 -1.57
N LEU A 368 5.50 -16.87 -0.59
CA LEU A 368 4.89 -15.72 0.07
C LEU A 368 5.57 -15.41 1.41
N ASN A 369 5.25 -14.26 2.00
CA ASN A 369 5.80 -13.76 3.26
C ASN A 369 7.33 -13.59 3.15
N VAL A 370 7.75 -12.88 2.11
CA VAL A 370 9.16 -12.68 1.78
C VAL A 370 9.75 -11.46 2.50
N GLY A 371 8.88 -10.54 2.93
CA GLY A 371 9.29 -9.24 3.43
C GLY A 371 9.91 -9.31 4.81
N LEU A 372 10.67 -8.25 5.14
CA LEU A 372 11.25 -8.02 6.47
C LEU A 372 10.22 -8.18 7.60
N PHE A 373 8.98 -7.76 7.35
CA PHE A 373 7.89 -7.89 8.30
C PHE A 373 7.08 -9.14 7.94
N ASP A 374 6.98 -10.09 8.86
CA ASP A 374 6.00 -11.17 8.78
C ASP A 374 4.80 -10.80 9.67
N ALA A 375 3.58 -10.99 9.16
CA ALA A 375 2.36 -10.73 9.94
C ALA A 375 2.20 -11.76 11.09
N ALA A 376 2.87 -12.91 11.02
CA ALA A 376 2.86 -13.94 12.05
C ALA A 376 4.02 -13.80 13.06
N SER A 377 5.16 -13.23 12.67
CA SER A 377 6.32 -13.04 13.55
C SER A 377 6.32 -11.70 14.28
N LYS A 378 6.56 -11.73 15.61
CA LYS A 378 6.80 -10.52 16.42
C LYS A 378 8.17 -9.89 16.17
N ASN A 379 9.12 -10.62 15.56
CA ASN A 379 10.45 -10.13 15.23
C ASN A 379 10.77 -10.30 13.73
N PRO A 380 11.18 -9.22 13.04
CA PRO A 380 11.60 -9.31 11.63
C PRO A 380 12.86 -10.15 11.48
N ASP A 381 12.88 -11.10 10.54
CA ASP A 381 14.08 -11.89 10.19
C ASP A 381 15.03 -11.06 9.31
N VAL A 382 15.76 -10.16 9.96
CA VAL A 382 16.73 -9.29 9.29
C VAL A 382 17.87 -10.09 8.65
N GLN A 383 18.31 -11.18 9.29
CA GLN A 383 19.44 -11.98 8.81
C GLN A 383 19.08 -12.70 7.52
N GLY A 384 17.94 -13.39 7.47
CA GLY A 384 17.45 -14.03 6.25
C GLY A 384 17.07 -13.03 5.16
N TRP A 385 16.55 -11.86 5.52
CA TRP A 385 16.14 -10.82 4.57
C TRP A 385 17.31 -10.06 3.93
N LEU A 386 18.37 -9.74 4.70
CA LEU A 386 19.60 -9.12 4.18
C LEU A 386 20.48 -10.13 3.47
N ASN A 387 20.62 -11.32 4.06
CA ASN A 387 21.50 -12.39 3.60
C ASN A 387 22.92 -11.87 3.25
N ALA A 388 23.46 -10.98 4.10
CA ALA A 388 24.68 -10.23 3.84
C ALA A 388 25.90 -11.15 3.61
N GLU A 389 25.93 -12.31 4.25
CA GLU A 389 26.99 -13.32 4.08
C GLU A 389 27.08 -13.85 2.64
N SER A 390 25.97 -13.88 1.91
CA SER A 390 25.97 -14.30 0.50
C SER A 390 26.71 -13.34 -0.43
N TYR A 391 27.02 -12.13 0.03
CA TYR A 391 27.75 -11.10 -0.70
C TYR A 391 29.25 -11.02 -0.33
N ALA A 392 29.73 -11.91 0.55
CA ALA A 392 31.14 -11.96 0.93
C ALA A 392 31.99 -12.59 -0.19
N ASP A 393 33.13 -11.94 -0.51
CA ASP A 393 34.19 -12.30 -1.47
C ASP A 393 33.91 -13.53 -2.35
N ARG A 394 33.32 -13.27 -3.52
CA ARG A 394 33.26 -14.24 -4.62
C ARG A 394 34.18 -13.79 -5.75
N PRO A 395 34.98 -14.72 -6.35
CA PRO A 395 35.83 -14.38 -7.47
C PRO A 395 34.99 -13.90 -8.66
N MET A 396 35.37 -12.77 -9.27
CA MET A 396 34.79 -12.31 -10.53
C MET A 396 35.01 -13.38 -11.61
N SER A 397 33.95 -13.72 -12.33
CA SER A 397 34.03 -14.48 -13.58
C SER A 397 34.78 -13.64 -14.62
N LEU A 398 35.83 -14.19 -15.24
CA LEU A 398 36.66 -13.55 -16.27
C LEU A 398 36.14 -13.84 -17.69
N ASP A 399 34.85 -13.62 -17.99
CA ASP A 399 34.28 -13.87 -19.33
C ASP A 399 33.74 -12.58 -19.97
N PRO A 400 34.60 -11.78 -20.65
CA PRO A 400 34.32 -10.39 -21.06
C PRO A 400 33.19 -10.20 -22.10
N ASN A 401 32.51 -11.26 -22.53
CA ASN A 401 31.37 -11.20 -23.45
C ASN A 401 30.01 -11.25 -22.73
N ARG A 402 29.99 -11.12 -21.40
CA ARG A 402 28.78 -11.30 -20.60
C ARG A 402 28.17 -9.98 -20.16
N HIS A 403 26.88 -9.79 -20.47
CA HIS A 403 26.13 -8.58 -20.10
C HIS A 403 25.91 -8.44 -18.59
N ASP A 404 26.02 -9.53 -17.83
CA ASP A 404 26.02 -9.56 -16.36
C ASP A 404 27.31 -9.02 -15.72
N ASP A 405 28.43 -8.91 -16.46
CA ASP A 405 29.67 -8.31 -15.93
C ASP A 405 29.51 -6.83 -15.58
N ARG A 406 28.48 -6.19 -16.13
CA ARG A 406 28.13 -4.79 -15.82
C ARG A 406 27.40 -4.67 -14.49
N ILE A 407 26.97 -5.78 -13.88
CA ILE A 407 26.25 -5.81 -12.61
C ILE A 407 27.21 -6.21 -11.50
N GLU A 408 27.26 -5.39 -10.45
CA GLU A 408 28.02 -5.69 -9.25
C GLU A 408 27.08 -5.86 -8.06
N ALA A 409 27.29 -6.93 -7.28
CA ALA A 409 26.54 -7.23 -6.07
C ALA A 409 27.51 -7.33 -4.90
N PHE A 410 27.39 -6.43 -3.91
CA PHE A 410 28.34 -6.35 -2.80
C PHE A 410 27.69 -5.88 -1.50
N CYS A 411 28.34 -6.16 -0.37
CA CYS A 411 27.92 -5.69 0.95
C CYS A 411 28.99 -4.76 1.56
N LEU A 412 28.57 -3.56 1.96
CA LEU A 412 29.35 -2.62 2.75
C LEU A 412 29.01 -2.75 4.23
N THR A 413 30.04 -2.72 5.06
CA THR A 413 29.93 -2.94 6.50
C THR A 413 30.58 -1.77 7.25
N PHE A 414 29.86 -1.21 8.23
CA PHE A 414 30.35 -0.12 9.08
C PHE A 414 30.14 -0.46 10.55
N THR A 415 31.24 -0.56 11.30
CA THR A 415 31.24 -0.85 12.73
C THR A 415 30.91 0.36 13.58
N GLU A 416 31.21 1.56 13.09
CA GLU A 416 30.89 2.81 13.77
C GLU A 416 29.46 3.29 13.44
N PRO A 417 28.77 3.95 14.38
CA PRO A 417 27.47 4.55 14.11
C PRO A 417 27.55 5.61 13.01
N LEU A 418 26.63 5.51 12.05
CA LEU A 418 26.53 6.44 10.93
C LEU A 418 25.63 7.64 11.27
N HIS A 419 25.82 8.75 10.57
CA HIS A 419 25.01 9.96 10.70
C HIS A 419 23.84 9.91 9.73
N TRP A 420 22.61 10.07 10.24
CA TRP A 420 21.40 10.06 9.40
C TRP A 420 21.46 11.10 8.29
N GLN A 421 21.92 12.32 8.59
CA GLN A 421 22.08 13.39 7.61
C GLN A 421 23.07 13.03 6.51
N GLY A 422 24.20 12.40 6.87
CA GLY A 422 25.21 11.96 5.89
C GLY A 422 24.65 10.89 4.95
N ILE A 423 24.05 9.82 5.49
CA ILE A 423 23.43 8.77 4.66
C ILE A 423 22.29 9.34 3.82
N GLY A 424 21.40 10.13 4.41
CA GLY A 424 20.22 10.67 3.74
C GLY A 424 20.62 11.53 2.53
N SER A 425 21.51 12.51 2.73
CA SER A 425 21.98 13.38 1.66
C SER A 425 22.77 12.61 0.58
N TRP A 426 23.55 11.60 0.98
CA TRP A 426 24.25 10.76 0.01
C TRP A 426 23.28 9.93 -0.83
N LEU A 427 22.27 9.29 -0.21
CA LEU A 427 21.25 8.52 -0.92
C LEU A 427 20.45 9.41 -1.88
N GLU A 428 20.06 10.62 -1.46
CA GLU A 428 19.38 11.59 -2.31
C GLU A 428 20.24 11.96 -3.53
N MET A 429 21.53 12.25 -3.33
CA MET A 429 22.48 12.54 -4.41
C MET A 429 22.67 11.34 -5.34
N LEU A 430 22.82 10.13 -4.78
CA LEU A 430 22.99 8.90 -5.55
C LEU A 430 21.77 8.62 -6.42
N VAL A 431 20.57 8.75 -5.88
CA VAL A 431 19.32 8.58 -6.62
C VAL A 431 19.16 9.62 -7.72
N ALA A 432 19.51 10.87 -7.44
CA ALA A 432 19.38 11.96 -8.40
C ALA A 432 20.38 11.85 -9.57
N THR A 433 21.58 11.32 -9.34
CA THR A 433 22.66 11.28 -10.34
C THR A 433 22.85 9.92 -11.00
N ARG A 434 22.56 8.82 -10.29
CA ARG A 434 22.89 7.44 -10.68
C ARG A 434 21.78 6.43 -10.34
N GLY A 435 20.53 6.86 -10.11
CA GLY A 435 19.49 5.91 -9.70
C GLY A 435 19.16 4.81 -10.73
N ASP A 436 19.35 5.04 -12.04
CA ASP A 436 19.22 4.01 -13.08
C ASP A 436 20.31 2.91 -12.99
N SER A 437 21.43 3.23 -12.35
CA SER A 437 22.53 2.31 -12.05
C SER A 437 22.34 1.61 -10.71
N LEU A 438 21.43 2.05 -9.85
CA LEU A 438 21.15 1.43 -8.56
C LEU A 438 20.01 0.42 -8.70
N LEU A 439 20.28 -0.84 -9.02
CA LEU A 439 19.19 -1.81 -9.22
C LEU A 439 18.50 -2.15 -7.90
N ARG A 440 19.26 -2.25 -6.80
CA ARG A 440 18.72 -2.56 -5.48
C ARG A 440 19.63 -2.08 -4.37
N VAL A 441 19.03 -1.69 -3.26
CA VAL A 441 19.70 -1.54 -1.96
C VAL A 441 18.85 -2.11 -0.84
N LYS A 442 19.50 -2.78 0.11
CA LYS A 442 18.92 -3.17 1.41
C LYS A 442 19.93 -2.86 2.48
N GLY A 443 19.50 -2.42 3.65
CA GLY A 443 20.43 -2.23 4.75
C GLY A 443 19.81 -2.17 6.12
N ILE A 444 20.59 -2.59 7.10
CA ILE A 444 20.37 -2.31 8.52
C ILE A 444 21.43 -1.30 8.96
N LEU A 445 20.99 -0.25 9.63
CA LEU A 445 21.81 0.90 9.98
C LEU A 445 21.87 1.07 11.49
N ASN A 446 23.09 1.20 12.00
CA ASN A 446 23.40 1.76 13.29
C ASN A 446 23.57 3.26 13.15
N LEU A 447 22.64 4.04 13.70
CA LEU A 447 22.62 5.49 13.56
C LEU A 447 22.98 6.16 14.88
N ARG A 448 23.76 7.24 14.80
CA ARG A 448 24.12 8.06 15.96
C ARG A 448 22.85 8.64 16.60
N GLY A 449 22.75 8.53 17.93
CA GLY A 449 21.58 8.98 18.68
C GLY A 449 20.39 8.02 18.62
N GLN A 450 20.52 6.84 17.99
CA GLN A 450 19.46 5.85 17.91
C GLN A 450 19.93 4.48 18.40
N GLU A 451 19.28 3.94 19.44
CA GLU A 451 19.65 2.64 20.01
C GLU A 451 19.16 1.45 19.18
N ARG A 452 18.03 1.63 18.49
CA ARG A 452 17.36 0.59 17.70
C ARG A 452 17.80 0.67 16.23
N PRO A 453 17.90 -0.47 15.52
CA PRO A 453 18.34 -0.46 14.13
C PRO A 453 17.30 0.17 13.23
N VAL A 454 17.78 0.94 12.24
CA VAL A 454 16.95 1.46 11.15
C VAL A 454 17.18 0.62 9.91
N VAL A 455 16.10 0.16 9.29
CA VAL A 455 16.17 -0.56 8.03
C VAL A 455 15.80 0.34 6.87
N ILE A 456 16.64 0.31 5.84
CA ILE A 456 16.36 0.92 4.54
C ILE A 456 16.29 -0.17 3.48
N HIS A 457 15.47 0.06 2.48
CA HIS A 457 15.55 -0.68 1.23
C HIS A 457 14.97 0.15 0.10
N GLY A 458 15.52 -0.05 -1.08
CA GLY A 458 15.17 0.68 -2.27
C GLY A 458 15.45 -0.10 -3.54
N VAL A 459 14.76 0.32 -4.59
CA VAL A 459 14.85 -0.22 -5.95
C VAL A 459 14.95 0.98 -6.88
N GLN A 460 16.04 1.09 -7.64
CA GLN A 460 16.30 2.25 -8.50
C GLN A 460 16.16 3.56 -7.72
N HIS A 461 15.30 4.46 -8.20
CA HIS A 461 15.11 5.78 -7.62
C HIS A 461 14.22 5.79 -6.37
N LEU A 462 13.74 4.63 -5.90
CA LEU A 462 12.68 4.55 -4.90
C LEU A 462 13.17 3.90 -3.64
N PHE A 463 13.00 4.62 -2.53
CA PHE A 463 13.32 4.15 -1.19
C PHE A 463 12.04 4.05 -0.38
N HIS A 464 11.90 2.96 0.36
CA HIS A 464 10.85 2.88 1.35
C HIS A 464 11.16 3.81 2.52
N PRO A 465 10.12 4.33 3.20
CA PRO A 465 10.30 5.01 4.47
C PRO A 465 11.16 4.14 5.40
N PRO A 466 12.23 4.69 5.98
CA PRO A 466 13.10 3.96 6.89
C PRO A 466 12.27 3.36 8.03
N ALA A 467 12.46 2.07 8.29
CA ALA A 467 11.68 1.36 9.29
C ALA A 467 12.53 1.13 10.54
N LEU A 468 12.05 1.60 11.68
CA LEU A 468 12.70 1.36 12.95
C LEU A 468 12.30 -0.01 13.49
N LEU A 469 13.29 -0.87 13.77
CA LEU A 469 13.03 -2.20 14.33
C LEU A 469 12.83 -2.13 15.85
N SER A 470 12.24 -3.18 16.42
CA SER A 470 12.07 -3.33 17.87
C SER A 470 13.40 -3.47 18.61
N ALA A 471 14.32 -4.25 18.04
CA ALA A 471 15.64 -4.52 18.60
C ALA A 471 16.63 -4.96 17.51
N TRP A 472 17.92 -4.97 17.85
CA TRP A 472 18.96 -5.63 17.06
C TRP A 472 18.80 -7.15 17.08
N PRO A 473 19.23 -7.86 16.02
CA PRO A 473 19.35 -9.31 16.07
C PRO A 473 20.21 -9.75 17.27
N ALA A 474 19.84 -10.87 17.89
CA ALA A 474 20.57 -11.36 19.05
C ALA A 474 22.03 -11.65 18.71
N GLY A 475 22.97 -11.15 19.54
CA GLY A 475 24.41 -11.32 19.33
C GLY A 475 25.02 -10.38 18.28
N ASP A 476 24.23 -9.49 17.67
CA ASP A 476 24.74 -8.54 16.69
C ASP A 476 25.53 -7.39 17.34
N PRO A 477 26.76 -7.08 16.89
CA PRO A 477 27.58 -6.00 17.44
C PRO A 477 27.10 -4.60 17.02
N ARG A 478 25.84 -4.45 16.59
CA ARG A 478 25.26 -3.21 16.06
C ARG A 478 26.02 -2.71 14.83
N THR A 479 26.36 -3.63 13.96
CA THR A 479 27.11 -3.30 12.74
C THR A 479 26.14 -2.97 11.61
N SER A 480 26.33 -1.80 11.00
CA SER A 480 25.58 -1.41 9.82
C SER A 480 26.01 -2.29 8.64
N ARG A 481 25.05 -2.87 7.94
CA ARG A 481 25.28 -3.64 6.71
C ARG A 481 24.39 -3.10 5.62
N LEU A 482 24.98 -2.78 4.49
CA LEU A 482 24.31 -2.25 3.31
C LEU A 482 24.66 -3.14 2.12
N VAL A 483 23.66 -3.79 1.55
CA VAL A 483 23.76 -4.61 0.36
C VAL A 483 23.34 -3.79 -0.83
N PHE A 484 24.17 -3.79 -1.88
CA PHE A 484 23.90 -3.12 -3.13
C PHE A 484 23.91 -4.12 -4.28
N ILE A 485 23.04 -3.90 -5.25
CA ILE A 485 23.13 -4.45 -6.59
C ILE A 485 23.11 -3.27 -7.54
N THR A 486 24.22 -3.05 -8.25
CA THR A 486 24.43 -1.89 -9.11
C THR A 486 24.71 -2.32 -10.55
N ARG A 487 24.59 -1.39 -11.48
CA ARG A 487 24.95 -1.57 -12.88
C ARG A 487 25.83 -0.41 -13.35
N ASP A 488 26.99 -0.72 -13.91
CA ASP A 488 27.99 0.27 -14.34
C ASP A 488 28.37 1.26 -13.21
N LEU A 489 28.32 0.80 -11.96
CA LEU A 489 28.61 1.62 -10.79
C LEU A 489 29.40 0.79 -9.76
N PRO A 490 30.73 0.93 -9.78
CA PRO A 490 31.62 0.13 -8.96
C PRO A 490 31.45 0.30 -7.45
N ARG A 491 31.84 -0.72 -6.70
CA ARG A 491 31.81 -0.74 -5.23
C ARG A 491 32.54 0.44 -4.58
N ASP A 492 33.75 0.77 -5.03
CA ASP A 492 34.60 1.83 -4.47
C ASP A 492 33.92 3.20 -4.57
N VAL A 493 33.29 3.51 -5.70
CA VAL A 493 32.54 4.76 -5.90
C VAL A 493 31.40 4.90 -4.88
N ILE A 494 30.68 3.80 -4.60
CA ILE A 494 29.60 3.78 -3.60
C ILE A 494 30.16 3.93 -2.19
N GLU A 495 31.21 3.18 -1.87
CA GLU A 495 31.83 3.17 -0.54
C GLU A 495 32.47 4.52 -0.19
N ASP A 496 33.26 5.09 -1.10
CA ASP A 496 33.94 6.37 -0.90
C ASP A 496 32.93 7.52 -0.81
N GLY A 497 31.90 7.51 -1.65
CA GLY A 497 30.84 8.51 -1.61
C GLY A 497 30.10 8.50 -0.27
N LEU A 498 29.72 7.31 0.23
CA LEU A 498 29.04 7.17 1.50
C LEU A 498 29.93 7.61 2.67
N ARG A 499 31.22 7.22 2.66
CA ARG A 499 32.20 7.63 3.68
C ARG A 499 32.37 9.15 3.70
N ALA A 500 32.55 9.79 2.55
CA ALA A 500 32.76 11.23 2.45
C ALA A 500 31.59 12.04 3.05
N PHE A 501 30.35 11.68 2.69
CA PHE A 501 29.15 12.34 3.23
C PHE A 501 28.96 12.08 4.72
N ASN A 502 29.26 10.88 5.20
CA ASN A 502 29.16 10.56 6.61
C ASN A 502 30.20 11.33 7.45
N THR A 503 31.43 11.47 6.95
CA THR A 503 32.48 12.28 7.59
C THR A 503 32.08 13.75 7.62
N ALA A 504 31.60 14.31 6.51
CA ALA A 504 31.15 15.71 6.46
C ALA A 504 30.01 15.99 7.46
N ALA A 505 29.08 15.04 7.63
CA ALA A 505 27.99 15.16 8.60
C ALA A 505 28.46 15.04 10.07
N ALA A 506 29.67 14.55 10.32
CA ALA A 506 30.27 14.52 11.66
C ALA A 506 30.96 15.84 12.04
N GLU A 507 31.31 16.67 11.06
CA GLU A 507 31.96 17.98 11.24
C GLU A 507 30.96 19.13 11.44
N ILE A 508 29.67 18.88 11.24
CA ILE A 508 28.59 19.84 11.53
C ILE A 508 28.30 19.80 13.04
N PRO A 509 28.52 20.90 13.78
CA PRO A 509 28.45 20.93 15.25
C PRO A 509 27.05 20.71 15.83
#